data_AF-A0A523S0W9-F1
#
_entry.id   AF-A0A523S0W9-F1
#
_cell.length_a   1.000
_cell.length_b   1.000
_cell.length_c   1.000
_cell.angle_alpha   90.00
_cell.angle_beta   90.00
_cell.angle_gamma   90.00
#
_symmetry.space_group_name_H-M   'P 1'
#
loop_
_entity.id
_entity.type
_entity.pdbx_description
1 polymer ?
#
loop_
_entity_poly.entity_id
_entity_poly.type
_entity_poly.pdbx_seq_one_letter_code
_entity_poly.pdbx_strand_id
1 'polypeptide(L)'
;MSETVAGQLTRKELSELRRLKAVREALDRLKRKGITADLPICPLCKSARLVDMTSAHDLGIFPGSLQPAFYCIDCGWYGRIAPVMSNRPQKDAVLEDLQGAFAPLMDPKQDPFLDEIEEVAEEEF
;
A
#
# COMPACT_ATOMS: atom_id res chain seq x y z
N MET A 1 15.16 7.98 -20.40
CA MET A 1 13.88 8.63 -20.72
C MET A 1 12.84 7.52 -20.75
N SER A 2 12.00 7.43 -19.72
CA SER A 2 10.97 6.39 -19.63
C SER A 2 9.80 6.81 -20.52
N GLU A 3 9.55 6.04 -21.58
CA GLU A 3 8.40 6.23 -22.47
C GLU A 3 7.11 6.14 -21.66
N THR A 4 6.42 7.28 -21.57
CA THR A 4 5.03 7.37 -21.14
C THR A 4 4.15 6.93 -22.30
N VAL A 5 3.44 5.82 -22.14
CA VAL A 5 2.32 5.50 -23.01
C VAL A 5 1.07 6.10 -22.36
N ALA A 6 0.35 6.94 -23.10
CA ALA A 6 -0.80 7.72 -22.61
C ALA A 6 -1.81 6.80 -21.87
N GLY A 7 -2.29 7.24 -20.70
CA GLY A 7 -3.24 6.47 -19.87
C GLY A 7 -2.69 5.17 -19.24
N GLN A 8 -1.44 4.80 -19.51
CA GLN A 8 -0.89 3.50 -19.15
C GLN A 8 0.26 3.67 -18.17
N LEU A 9 0.00 3.28 -16.92
CA LEU A 9 1.00 3.06 -15.87
C LEU A 9 2.30 2.54 -16.48
N THR A 10 3.43 3.11 -16.10
CA THR A 10 4.73 2.60 -16.53
C THR A 10 4.83 1.11 -16.18
N ARG A 11 5.63 0.33 -16.93
CA ARG A 11 5.80 -1.11 -16.64
C ARG A 11 6.15 -1.39 -15.17
N LYS A 12 6.87 -0.45 -14.53
CA LYS A 12 7.22 -0.49 -13.11
C LYS A 12 5.98 -0.29 -12.23
N GLU A 13 5.23 0.79 -12.43
CA GLU A 13 4.01 1.09 -11.67
C GLU A 13 2.96 -0.01 -11.83
N LEU A 14 2.81 -0.55 -13.03
CA LEU A 14 1.89 -1.66 -13.30
C LEU A 14 2.31 -2.94 -12.55
N SER A 15 3.62 -3.23 -12.49
CA SER A 15 4.15 -4.33 -11.67
C SER A 15 3.93 -4.10 -10.18
N GLU A 16 4.14 -2.89 -9.69
CA GLU A 16 3.91 -2.51 -8.30
C GLU A 16 2.43 -2.65 -7.91
N LEU A 17 1.51 -2.19 -8.75
CA LEU A 17 0.07 -2.33 -8.55
C LEU A 17 -0.38 -3.79 -8.54
N ARG A 18 0.17 -4.63 -9.43
CA ARG A 18 -0.10 -6.08 -9.41
C ARG A 18 0.32 -6.72 -8.09
N ARG A 19 1.49 -6.34 -7.56
CA ARG A 19 1.97 -6.82 -6.24
C ARG A 19 1.05 -6.40 -5.11
N LEU A 20 0.65 -5.12 -5.08
CA LEU A 20 -0.28 -4.60 -4.08
C LEU A 20 -1.66 -5.25 -4.17
N LYS A 21 -2.18 -5.46 -5.38
CA LYS A 21 -3.46 -6.14 -5.60
C LYS A 21 -3.44 -7.56 -5.06
N ALA A 22 -2.37 -8.31 -5.30
CA ALA A 22 -2.22 -9.67 -4.76
C ALA A 22 -2.23 -9.70 -3.22
N VAL A 23 -1.58 -8.74 -2.58
CA VAL A 23 -1.60 -8.59 -1.11
C VAL A 23 -2.99 -8.25 -0.62
N ARG A 24 -3.68 -7.29 -1.25
CA ARG A 24 -5.06 -6.92 -0.92
C ARG A 24 -6.00 -8.11 -0.99
N GLU A 25 -5.96 -8.87 -2.08
CA GLU A 25 -6.81 -10.05 -2.25
C GLU A 25 -6.53 -11.14 -1.18
N ALA A 26 -5.26 -11.31 -0.80
CA ALA A 26 -4.90 -12.22 0.29
C ALA A 26 -5.46 -11.75 1.64
N LEU A 27 -5.34 -10.45 1.93
CA LEU A 27 -5.88 -9.80 3.12
C LEU A 27 -7.41 -9.88 3.17
N ASP A 28 -8.10 -9.70 2.04
CA ASP A 28 -9.55 -9.84 1.92
C ASP A 28 -10.00 -11.29 2.16
N ARG A 29 -9.25 -12.28 1.65
CA ARG A 29 -9.51 -13.70 1.95
C ARG A 29 -9.36 -14.01 3.43
N LEU A 30 -8.33 -13.45 4.10
CA LEU A 30 -8.14 -13.60 5.55
C LEU A 30 -9.27 -12.92 6.33
N LYS A 31 -9.69 -11.73 5.90
CA LYS A 31 -10.80 -10.98 6.51
C LYS A 31 -12.11 -11.78 6.45
N ARG A 32 -12.41 -12.40 5.33
CA ARG A 32 -13.59 -13.29 5.17
C ARG A 32 -13.55 -14.50 6.11
N LYS A 33 -12.36 -14.94 6.52
CA LYS A 33 -12.16 -16.00 7.51
C LYS A 33 -12.16 -15.49 8.95
N GLY A 34 -12.38 -14.19 9.17
CA GLY A 34 -12.32 -13.56 10.49
C GLY A 34 -10.90 -13.36 11.04
N ILE A 35 -9.87 -13.55 10.21
CA ILE A 35 -8.47 -13.40 10.63
C ILE A 35 -7.98 -12.00 10.27
N THR A 36 -7.55 -11.25 11.27
CA THR A 36 -6.87 -9.96 11.07
C THR A 36 -5.37 -10.16 10.94
N ALA A 37 -4.76 -9.56 9.92
CA ALA A 37 -3.34 -9.63 9.66
C ALA A 37 -2.80 -8.27 9.22
N ASP A 38 -1.57 -7.99 9.66
CA ASP A 38 -0.80 -6.81 9.30
C ASP A 38 0.42 -7.27 8.53
N LEU A 39 0.63 -6.72 7.34
CA LEU A 39 1.69 -7.12 6.45
C LEU A 39 2.57 -5.90 6.12
N PRO A 40 3.85 -5.90 6.51
CA PRO A 40 4.77 -4.84 6.11
C PRO A 40 5.11 -4.97 4.62
N ILE A 41 5.21 -3.85 3.93
CA ILE A 41 5.46 -3.77 2.49
C ILE A 41 6.67 -2.89 2.22
N CYS A 42 7.49 -3.27 1.23
CA CYS A 42 8.62 -2.46 0.80
C CYS A 42 8.15 -1.11 0.24
N PRO A 43 8.67 0.03 0.73
CA PRO A 43 8.26 1.34 0.24
C PRO A 43 8.68 1.59 -1.22
N LEU A 44 9.77 0.96 -1.69
CA LEU A 44 10.34 1.18 -3.02
C LEU A 44 9.73 0.32 -4.12
N CYS A 45 9.53 -0.98 -3.90
CA CYS A 45 9.08 -1.91 -4.95
C CYS A 45 7.72 -2.58 -4.67
N LYS A 46 7.07 -2.16 -3.58
CA LYS A 46 5.75 -2.64 -3.12
C LYS A 46 5.65 -4.16 -2.96
N SER A 47 6.77 -4.83 -2.71
CA SER A 47 6.79 -6.25 -2.38
C SER A 47 6.46 -6.50 -0.92
N ALA A 48 5.70 -7.55 -0.64
CA ALA A 48 5.47 -8.07 0.70
C ALA A 48 6.60 -8.99 1.21
N ARG A 49 7.62 -9.27 0.38
CA ARG A 49 8.74 -10.16 0.71
C ARG A 49 9.80 -9.40 1.50
N LEU A 50 9.43 -9.01 2.71
CA LEU A 50 10.33 -8.41 3.68
C LEU A 50 10.81 -9.47 4.68
N VAL A 51 12.10 -9.42 4.97
CA VAL A 51 12.74 -10.17 6.06
C VAL A 51 12.89 -9.20 7.22
N ASP A 52 12.42 -9.63 8.38
CA ASP A 52 12.70 -8.95 9.63
C ASP A 52 14.16 -9.25 10.02
N MET A 53 14.97 -8.20 9.98
CA MET A 53 16.39 -8.21 10.34
C MET A 53 16.62 -7.66 11.74
N THR A 54 15.55 -7.44 12.51
CA THR A 54 15.64 -6.89 13.87
C THR A 54 16.48 -7.79 14.74
N SER A 55 17.66 -7.32 15.11
CA SER A 55 18.53 -8.01 16.05
C SER A 55 18.13 -7.66 17.49
N ALA A 56 18.54 -8.48 18.45
CA ALA A 56 18.40 -8.14 19.87
C ALA A 56 19.10 -6.83 20.25
N HIS A 57 20.15 -6.44 19.50
CA HIS A 57 20.80 -5.14 19.65
C HIS A 57 19.94 -3.98 19.15
N ASP A 58 19.09 -4.20 18.14
CA ASP A 58 18.13 -3.20 17.67
C ASP A 58 17.01 -2.98 18.68
N LEU A 59 16.64 -3.98 19.49
CA LEU A 59 15.64 -3.79 20.52
C LEU A 59 16.15 -2.99 21.74
N GLY A 60 17.47 -2.79 21.85
CA GLY A 60 18.12 -2.07 22.94
C GLY A 60 18.03 -2.78 24.30
N ILE A 61 18.60 -2.17 25.33
CA ILE A 61 18.49 -2.62 26.73
C ILE A 61 17.08 -2.35 27.31
N PHE A 62 16.33 -1.44 26.68
CA PHE A 62 14.96 -1.09 27.03
C PHE A 62 14.02 -1.39 25.85
N PRO A 63 12.89 -2.09 26.07
CA PRO A 63 11.93 -2.40 25.00
C PRO A 63 11.44 -1.10 24.36
N GLY A 64 11.78 -0.91 23.08
CA GLY A 64 11.32 0.23 22.27
C GLY A 64 12.38 1.28 21.91
N SER A 65 13.66 1.05 22.20
CA SER A 65 14.71 2.03 21.87
C SER A 65 14.99 2.19 20.38
N LEU A 66 14.86 1.13 19.55
CA LEU A 66 14.97 1.27 18.10
C LEU A 66 13.83 0.55 17.38
N GLN A 67 13.50 1.12 16.23
CA GLN A 67 12.49 0.61 15.32
C GLN A 67 12.98 -0.68 14.63
N PRO A 68 12.07 -1.62 14.34
CA PRO A 68 12.40 -2.88 13.67
C PRO A 68 13.04 -2.64 12.31
N ALA A 69 14.04 -3.44 11.97
CA ALA A 69 14.79 -3.33 10.72
C ALA A 69 14.27 -4.33 9.70
N PHE A 70 14.00 -3.87 8.48
CA PHE A 70 13.48 -4.69 7.40
C PHE A 70 14.44 -4.71 6.22
N TYR A 71 14.51 -5.87 5.57
CA TYR A 71 15.23 -6.05 4.31
C TYR A 71 14.29 -6.61 3.24
N CYS A 72 14.26 -5.99 2.07
CA CYS A 72 13.49 -6.47 0.92
C CYS A 72 14.32 -7.38 0.03
N ILE A 73 13.85 -8.62 -0.15
CA ILE A 73 14.52 -9.63 -0.98
C ILE A 73 14.51 -9.22 -2.46
N ASP A 74 13.47 -8.55 -2.93
CA ASP A 74 13.28 -8.31 -4.36
C ASP A 74 14.05 -7.09 -4.89
N CYS A 75 14.26 -6.04 -4.07
CA CYS A 75 14.95 -4.82 -4.50
C CYS A 75 16.16 -4.43 -3.65
N GLY A 76 16.47 -5.17 -2.59
CA GLY A 76 17.60 -4.90 -1.70
C GLY A 76 17.42 -3.71 -0.76
N TRP A 77 16.21 -3.16 -0.67
CA TRP A 77 15.93 -2.07 0.27
C TRP A 77 16.14 -2.52 1.72
N TYR A 78 16.90 -1.72 2.48
CA TYR A 78 17.08 -1.89 3.92
C TYR A 78 16.60 -0.61 4.62
N GLY A 79 15.75 -0.76 5.63
CA GLY A 79 15.27 0.39 6.39
C GLY A 79 14.49 0.01 7.63
N ARG A 80 14.27 0.98 8.51
CA ARG A 80 13.56 0.78 9.79
C ARG A 80 12.10 1.24 9.79
N ILE A 81 11.63 1.73 8.64
CA ILE A 81 10.25 2.21 8.46
C ILE A 81 9.66 1.47 7.26
N ALA A 82 8.67 0.63 7.51
CA ALA A 82 7.94 -0.08 6.46
C ALA A 82 6.44 0.30 6.53
N PRO A 83 5.82 0.73 5.42
CA PRO A 83 4.37 0.87 5.37
C PRO A 83 3.72 -0.50 5.59
N VAL A 84 2.61 -0.51 6.34
CA VAL A 84 1.88 -1.73 6.69
C VAL A 84 0.52 -1.72 5.99
N MET A 85 0.19 -2.78 5.27
CA MET A 85 -1.17 -3.06 4.83
C MET A 85 -1.87 -3.96 5.82
N SER A 86 -3.06 -3.57 6.26
CA SER A 86 -3.86 -4.30 7.23
C SER A 86 -5.27 -4.50 6.71
N ASN A 87 -5.90 -5.62 7.12
CA ASN A 87 -7.32 -5.88 6.92
C ASN A 87 -8.17 -5.62 8.16
N ARG A 88 -7.57 -5.09 9.24
CA ARG A 88 -8.29 -4.69 10.45
C ARG A 88 -9.38 -3.68 10.08
N PRO A 89 -10.55 -3.75 10.74
CA PRO A 89 -11.56 -2.71 10.56
C PRO A 89 -10.94 -1.37 10.95
N GLN A 90 -10.99 -0.38 10.06
CA GLN A 90 -10.67 1.00 10.39
C GLN A 90 -11.71 1.46 11.42
N LYS A 91 -11.31 1.49 12.69
CA LYS A 91 -11.94 2.27 13.75
C LYS A 91 -10.90 3.29 14.15
N ASP A 92 -10.81 4.35 13.35
CA ASP A 92 -9.84 5.42 13.58
C ASP A 92 -10.62 6.72 13.60
N ALA A 93 -10.81 7.26 14.81
CA ALA A 93 -11.53 8.50 15.03
C ALA A 93 -10.92 9.65 14.20
N VAL A 94 -9.62 9.60 13.94
CA VAL A 94 -8.93 10.60 13.12
C VAL A 94 -9.34 10.47 11.65
N LEU A 95 -9.50 9.25 11.13
CA LEU A 95 -9.97 9.06 9.76
C LEU A 95 -11.46 9.40 9.62
N GLU A 96 -12.28 9.11 10.64
CA GLU A 96 -13.69 9.53 10.68
C GLU A 96 -13.81 11.07 10.68
N ASP A 97 -12.99 11.77 11.47
CA ASP A 97 -12.95 13.23 11.50
C ASP A 97 -12.43 13.83 10.16
N LEU A 98 -11.48 13.15 9.50
CA LEU A 98 -10.91 13.59 8.22
C LEU A 98 -11.75 13.20 7.00
N GLN A 99 -12.76 12.33 7.12
CA GLN A 99 -13.64 11.95 6.00
C GLN A 99 -14.30 13.17 5.35
N GLY A 100 -14.64 14.21 6.13
CA GLY A 100 -15.18 15.46 5.59
C GLY A 100 -14.19 16.24 4.72
N ALA A 101 -12.89 16.15 5.00
CA ALA A 101 -11.84 16.82 4.23
C ALA A 101 -11.54 16.14 2.89
N PHE A 102 -11.79 14.82 2.81
CA PHE A 102 -11.60 14.01 1.59
C PHE A 102 -12.90 13.58 0.93
N ALA A 103 -14.04 14.18 1.32
CA ALA A 103 -15.37 13.81 0.83
C ALA A 103 -15.48 13.70 -0.71
N PRO A 104 -14.87 14.58 -1.52
CA PRO A 104 -14.91 14.46 -2.98
C PRO A 104 -14.25 13.18 -3.52
N LEU A 105 -13.18 12.70 -2.87
CA LEU A 105 -12.46 11.48 -3.27
C LEU A 105 -13.12 10.19 -2.78
N MET A 106 -14.13 10.30 -1.91
CA MET A 106 -14.83 9.18 -1.30
C MET A 106 -16.20 8.93 -1.93
N ASP A 107 -16.77 9.94 -2.61
CA ASP A 107 -17.95 9.79 -3.45
C ASP A 107 -17.52 9.52 -4.90
N PRO A 108 -17.74 8.31 -5.44
CA PRO A 108 -17.44 7.99 -6.83
C PRO A 108 -18.34 8.74 -7.85
N LYS A 109 -19.06 9.79 -7.46
CA LYS A 109 -19.68 10.75 -8.39
C LYS A 109 -19.08 12.14 -8.31
N GLN A 110 -18.17 12.38 -7.37
CA GLN A 110 -17.48 13.64 -7.15
C GLN A 110 -15.96 13.49 -7.25
N ASP A 111 -15.49 12.28 -7.58
CA ASP A 111 -14.09 12.03 -7.85
C ASP A 111 -13.69 12.84 -9.10
N PRO A 112 -12.83 13.86 -8.96
CA PRO A 112 -12.45 14.74 -10.07
C PRO A 112 -11.72 14.01 -11.20
N PHE A 113 -11.35 12.74 -10.99
CA PHE A 113 -10.70 11.90 -11.99
C PHE A 113 -11.66 10.93 -12.70
N LEU A 114 -12.94 10.88 -12.33
CA LEU A 114 -13.90 9.96 -12.98
C LEU A 114 -14.36 10.44 -14.36
N ASP A 115 -14.61 11.74 -14.50
CA ASP A 115 -14.95 12.34 -15.80
C ASP A 115 -13.80 12.15 -16.81
N GLU A 116 -12.55 12.25 -16.34
CA GLU A 116 -11.35 11.98 -17.15
C GLU A 116 -11.20 10.50 -17.57
N ILE A 117 -11.79 9.55 -16.82
CA ILE A 117 -11.75 8.12 -17.14
C ILE A 117 -12.88 7.76 -18.13
N GLU A 118 -14.05 8.38 -18.02
CA GLU A 118 -15.18 8.15 -18.92
C GLU A 118 -14.94 8.76 -20.31
N GLU A 119 -14.37 9.97 -20.41
CA GLU A 119 -14.02 10.57 -21.71
C GLU A 119 -12.99 9.74 -22.49
N VAL A 120 -12.00 9.16 -21.82
CA VAL A 120 -11.00 8.29 -22.45
C VAL A 120 -11.59 6.95 -22.91
N ALA A 121 -12.63 6.46 -22.21
CA ALA A 121 -13.32 5.23 -22.60
C ALA A 121 -14.25 5.41 -23.82
N GLU A 122 -14.76 6.62 -24.05
CA GLU A 122 -15.59 6.94 -25.23
C GLU A 122 -14.74 7.24 -26.48
N GLU A 123 -13.52 7.75 -26.33
CA GLU A 123 -12.60 8.03 -27.45
C GLU A 123 -11.90 6.78 -28.04
N GLU A 124 -11.92 5.63 -27.35
CA GLU A 124 -11.36 4.36 -27.82
C GLU A 124 -12.35 3.46 -28.62
N PHE A 125 -13.57 3.93 -28.92
CA PHE A 125 -14.56 3.23 -29.75
C PHE A 125 -14.82 3.87 -31.13
#